data_AF-A0A183KDV1-F1
#
_entry.id   AF-A0A183KDV1-F1
#
_cell.length_a   1.000
_cell.length_b   1.000
_cell.length_c   1.000
_cell.angle_alpha   90.00
_cell.angle_beta   90.00
_cell.angle_gamma   90.00
#
_symmetry.space_group_name_H-M   'P 1'
#
loop_
_entity.id
_entity.type
_entity.pdbx_description
1 polymer ?
#
loop_
_entity_poly.entity_id
_entity_poly.type
_entity_poly.pdbx_seq_one_letter_code
_entity_poly.pdbx_strand_id
1 'polypeptide(L)'
;LYGAETRRTTTTTIKKVQVFINNCLRKILNIHWPETISNILLWERTNQLPAEEEIRKRRWKWIGHTLRKSSNCLTRQALTWNPEGKRKKRKAKEHIASDNRSRYENDELQLDGARKDCP
;
A
#
# COMPACT_ATOMS: atom_id res chain seq x y z
N LEU A 1 -9.50 -3.82 13.62
CA LEU A 1 -8.25 -4.58 13.43
C LEU A 1 -8.42 -5.89 12.63
N TYR A 2 -9.49 -6.69 12.85
CA TYR A 2 -9.66 -8.02 12.21
C TYR A 2 -9.85 -8.07 10.68
N GLY A 3 -10.34 -7.00 10.05
CA GLY A 3 -10.72 -7.05 8.63
C GLY A 3 -9.55 -7.11 7.63
N ALA A 4 -8.34 -6.75 8.05
CA ALA A 4 -7.16 -6.78 7.17
C ALA A 4 -6.57 -8.20 7.03
N GLU A 5 -6.76 -9.05 8.04
CA GLU A 5 -6.19 -10.40 8.10
C GLU A 5 -6.97 -11.38 7.22
N THR A 6 -8.30 -11.20 7.12
CA THR A 6 -9.22 -12.03 6.32
C THR A 6 -9.40 -11.54 4.88
N ARG A 7 -8.90 -10.35 4.52
CA ARG A 7 -9.03 -9.82 3.15
C ARG A 7 -8.13 -10.58 2.18
N ARG A 8 -8.65 -10.97 1.02
CA ARG A 8 -7.85 -11.55 -0.07
C ARG A 8 -6.70 -10.62 -0.44
N THR A 9 -5.46 -11.10 -0.30
CA THR A 9 -4.28 -10.41 -0.84
C THR A 9 -4.25 -10.64 -2.34
N THR A 10 -4.17 -9.55 -3.11
CA THR A 10 -3.92 -9.64 -4.54
C THR A 10 -2.42 -9.62 -4.79
N THR A 11 -1.97 -10.32 -5.83
CA THR A 11 -0.58 -10.32 -6.26
C THR A 11 -0.07 -8.90 -6.52
N THR A 12 -0.93 -8.00 -7.02
CA THR A 12 -0.61 -6.58 -7.21
C THR A 12 -0.28 -5.87 -5.90
N THR A 13 -1.07 -6.08 -4.84
CA THR A 13 -0.79 -5.46 -3.53
C THR A 13 0.49 -6.03 -2.92
N ILE A 14 0.72 -7.34 -3.03
CA ILE A 14 1.96 -7.98 -2.56
C ILE A 14 3.16 -7.41 -3.30
N LYS A 15 3.10 -7.29 -4.64
CA LYS A 15 4.17 -6.71 -5.45
C LYS A 15 4.48 -5.27 -5.05
N LYS A 16 3.47 -4.43 -4.79
CA LYS A 16 3.68 -3.05 -4.32
C LYS A 16 4.41 -3.00 -2.98
N VAL A 17 4.02 -3.86 -2.04
CA VAL A 17 4.69 -3.98 -0.73
C VAL A 17 6.14 -4.45 -0.91
N GLN A 18 6.38 -5.43 -1.79
CA GLN A 18 7.73 -5.92 -2.06
C GLN A 18 8.65 -4.83 -2.63
N VAL A 19 8.15 -4.04 -3.59
CA VAL A 19 8.93 -2.93 -4.18
C VAL A 19 9.26 -1.89 -3.12
N PHE A 20 8.31 -1.57 -2.24
CA PHE A 20 8.54 -0.65 -1.13
C PHE A 20 9.64 -1.16 -0.19
N ILE A 21 9.55 -2.42 0.26
CA ILE A 21 10.56 -3.05 1.13
C ILE A 21 11.93 -3.05 0.46
N ASN A 22 12.01 -3.45 -0.82
CA ASN A 22 13.27 -3.47 -1.56
C ASN A 22 13.89 -2.07 -1.67
N ASN A 23 13.09 -1.02 -1.87
CA ASN A 23 13.57 0.36 -1.89
C ASN A 23 14.13 0.77 -0.51
N CYS A 24 13.43 0.45 0.57
CA CYS A 24 13.92 0.70 1.93
C CYS A 24 15.25 -0.02 2.21
N LEU A 25 15.36 -1.30 1.84
CA LEU A 25 16.59 -2.07 2.03
C LEU A 25 17.78 -1.48 1.27
N ARG A 26 17.57 -1.02 0.03
CA ARG A 26 18.61 -0.35 -0.76
C ARG A 26 19.09 0.95 -0.11
N LYS A 27 18.17 1.74 0.46
CA LYS A 27 18.52 2.96 1.22
C LYS A 27 19.29 2.64 2.51
N ILE A 28 18.89 1.60 3.25
CA ILE A 28 19.57 1.20 4.50
C ILE A 28 20.99 0.70 4.21
N LEU A 29 21.18 -0.06 3.13
CA LEU A 29 22.50 -0.54 2.71
C LEU A 29 23.31 0.52 1.95
N ASN A 30 22.80 1.75 1.83
CA ASN A 30 23.42 2.88 1.15
C ASN A 30 23.85 2.58 -0.30
N ILE A 31 23.09 1.74 -1.00
CA ILE A 31 23.37 1.34 -2.38
C ILE A 31 22.95 2.48 -3.30
N HIS A 32 23.92 3.11 -3.94
CA HIS A 32 23.71 4.18 -4.89
C HIS A 32 23.72 3.66 -6.32
N TRP A 33 23.13 4.45 -7.22
CA TRP A 33 23.44 4.33 -8.64
C TRP A 33 24.94 4.61 -8.80
N PRO A 34 25.80 3.68 -9.29
CA PRO A 34 25.59 2.68 -10.35
C PRO A 34 25.62 1.21 -9.91
N GLU A 35 25.58 0.91 -8.61
CA GLU A 35 25.63 -0.47 -8.11
C GLU A 35 24.35 -1.24 -8.43
N THR A 36 24.47 -2.14 -9.40
CA THR A 36 23.36 -3.02 -9.81
C THR A 36 23.38 -4.29 -8.98
N ILE A 37 22.70 -4.26 -7.83
CA ILE A 37 22.51 -5.44 -6.98
C ILE A 37 21.19 -6.13 -7.35
N SER A 38 21.27 -7.45 -7.57
CA SER A 38 20.10 -8.30 -7.80
C SER A 38 19.23 -8.39 -6.53
N ASN A 39 17.92 -8.56 -6.69
CA ASN A 39 17.03 -8.66 -5.53
C ASN A 39 17.33 -9.89 -4.66
N ILE A 40 17.85 -10.97 -5.25
CA ILE A 40 18.23 -12.20 -4.53
C ILE A 40 19.42 -11.90 -3.61
N LEU A 41 20.48 -11.29 -4.14
CA LEU A 41 21.67 -10.92 -3.37
C LEU A 41 21.35 -9.91 -2.26
N LEU A 42 20.41 -8.99 -2.50
CA LEU A 42 19.91 -8.05 -1.50
C LEU A 42 19.25 -8.78 -0.32
N TRP A 43 18.44 -9.79 -0.59
CA TRP A 43 17.75 -10.58 0.44
C TRP A 43 18.71 -11.50 1.21
N GLU A 44 19.66 -12.13 0.53
CA GLU A 44 20.72 -12.94 1.17
C GLU A 44 21.52 -12.10 2.16
N ARG A 45 21.95 -10.90 1.74
CA ARG A 45 22.76 -10.00 2.59
C ARG A 45 21.99 -9.48 3.81
N THR A 46 20.66 -9.42 3.73
CA THR A 46 19.80 -8.91 4.80
C THR A 46 19.12 -10.02 5.60
N ASN A 47 19.34 -11.30 5.22
CA ASN A 47 18.62 -12.47 5.73
C ASN A 47 17.09 -12.28 5.71
N GLN A 48 16.57 -11.52 4.74
CA GLN A 48 15.15 -11.22 4.61
C GLN A 48 14.46 -12.22 3.68
N LEU A 49 13.19 -12.51 3.97
CA LEU A 49 12.34 -13.31 3.10
C LEU A 49 11.47 -12.42 2.20
N PRO A 50 11.01 -12.92 1.04
CA PRO A 50 10.00 -12.22 0.25
C PRO A 50 8.76 -11.88 1.10
N ALA A 51 8.17 -10.71 0.86
CA ALA A 51 7.02 -10.19 1.59
C ALA A 51 5.82 -11.14 1.55
N GLU A 52 5.66 -11.90 0.45
CA GLU A 52 4.63 -12.92 0.33
C GLU A 52 4.75 -13.99 1.42
N GLU A 53 5.97 -14.48 1.65
CA GLU A 53 6.26 -15.52 2.60
C GLU A 53 6.05 -15.05 4.04
N GLU A 54 6.45 -13.82 4.34
CA GLU A 54 6.16 -13.17 5.62
C GLU A 54 4.65 -13.02 5.87
N ILE A 55 3.90 -12.52 4.88
CA ILE A 55 2.45 -12.35 4.98
C ILE A 55 1.76 -13.70 5.22
N ARG A 56 2.20 -14.74 4.50
CA ARG A 56 1.70 -16.11 4.64
C ARG A 56 1.97 -16.66 6.04
N LYS A 57 3.20 -16.53 6.54
CA LYS A 57 3.59 -16.97 7.89
C LYS A 57 2.77 -16.28 8.98
N ARG A 58 2.58 -14.96 8.88
CA ARG A 58 1.77 -14.19 9.83
C ARG A 58 0.30 -14.63 9.81
N ARG A 59 -0.27 -14.88 8.63
CA ARG A 59 -1.63 -15.41 8.49
C ARG A 59 -1.79 -16.79 9.13
N TRP A 60 -0.88 -17.72 8.85
CA TRP A 60 -0.93 -19.04 9.47
C TRP A 60 -0.78 -18.98 10.99
N LYS A 61 0.11 -18.12 11.50
CA LYS A 61 0.26 -17.87 12.94
C LYS A 61 -1.04 -17.34 13.56
N TRP A 62 -1.72 -16.43 12.88
CA TRP A 62 -3.01 -15.89 13.29
C TRP A 62 -4.11 -16.96 13.28
N ILE A 63 -4.24 -17.75 12.20
CA ILE A 63 -5.18 -18.86 12.12
C ILE A 63 -4.95 -19.84 13.28
N GLY A 64 -3.70 -20.23 13.52
CA GLY A 64 -3.35 -21.11 14.64
C GLY A 64 -3.68 -20.51 16.01
N HIS A 65 -3.49 -19.19 16.20
CA HIS A 65 -3.89 -18.51 17.43
C HIS A 65 -5.41 -18.55 17.63
N THR A 66 -6.18 -18.23 16.60
CA THR A 66 -7.64 -18.21 16.67
C THR A 66 -8.23 -19.60 16.86
N LEU A 67 -7.65 -20.65 16.25
CA LEU A 67 -8.10 -22.03 16.45
C LEU A 67 -7.85 -22.55 17.87
N ARG A 68 -6.82 -22.04 18.57
CA ARG A 68 -6.56 -22.35 19.99
C ARG A 68 -7.54 -21.68 20.96
N LYS A 69 -8.36 -20.72 20.50
CA LYS A 69 -9.43 -20.12 21.32
C LYS A 69 -10.62 -21.09 21.45
N SER A 70 -11.44 -20.88 22.49
CA SER A 70 -12.66 -21.68 22.71
C SER A 70 -13.61 -21.60 21.51
N SER A 71 -14.39 -22.67 21.29
CA SER A 71 -15.37 -22.77 20.20
C SER A 71 -16.40 -21.63 20.21
N ASN A 72 -16.74 -21.13 21.40
CA ASN A 72 -17.71 -20.04 21.59
C ASN A 72 -17.11 -18.65 21.33
N CYS A 73 -15.80 -18.55 21.08
CA CYS A 73 -15.18 -17.26 20.80
C CYS A 73 -15.62 -16.75 19.42
N LEU A 74 -16.18 -15.53 19.39
CA LEU A 74 -16.63 -14.84 18.17
C LEU A 74 -15.60 -14.88 17.04
N THR A 75 -14.31 -14.80 17.36
CA THR A 75 -13.22 -14.82 16.38
C THR A 75 -13.07 -16.18 15.68
N ARG A 76 -13.31 -17.27 16.40
CA ARG A 76 -13.29 -18.64 15.87
C ARG A 76 -14.55 -18.93 15.06
N GLN A 77 -15.70 -18.42 15.49
CA GLN A 77 -16.94 -18.51 14.72
C GLN A 77 -16.86 -17.69 13.42
N ALA A 78 -16.27 -16.49 13.47
CA ALA A 78 -16.08 -15.63 12.30
C ALA A 78 -15.16 -16.22 11.22
N LEU A 79 -14.25 -17.15 11.58
CA LEU A 79 -13.43 -17.89 10.61
C LEU A 79 -14.26 -18.84 9.75
N THR A 80 -15.25 -19.50 10.35
CA THR A 80 -16.14 -20.46 9.69
C THR A 80 -17.36 -19.78 9.06
N TRP A 81 -17.62 -18.53 9.44
CA TRP A 81 -18.76 -17.76 8.97
C TRP A 81 -18.67 -17.43 7.48
N ASN A 82 -19.46 -18.11 6.66
CA ASN A 82 -19.74 -17.74 5.29
C ASN A 82 -21.02 -16.88 5.27
N PRO A 83 -20.95 -15.54 5.13
CA PRO A 83 -22.16 -14.71 5.12
C PRO A 83 -22.95 -14.98 3.84
N GLU A 84 -24.06 -15.70 3.97
CA GLU A 84 -25.04 -15.85 2.90
C GLU A 84 -25.72 -14.50 2.64
N GLY A 85 -25.36 -13.86 1.54
CA GLY A 85 -25.99 -12.61 1.12
C GLY A 85 -25.20 -11.82 0.08
N LYS A 86 -25.92 -11.28 -0.92
CA LYS A 86 -25.35 -10.31 -1.86
C LYS A 86 -25.03 -9.01 -1.11
N ARG A 87 -23.75 -8.69 -0.95
CA ARG A 87 -23.32 -7.44 -0.31
C ARG A 87 -23.88 -6.25 -1.10
N LYS A 88 -24.68 -5.39 -0.44
CA LYS A 88 -25.21 -4.15 -1.04
C LYS A 88 -24.04 -3.33 -1.59
N LYS A 89 -24.01 -3.11 -2.92
CA LYS A 89 -23.02 -2.26 -3.56
C LYS A 89 -23.21 -0.85 -3.00
N ARG A 90 -22.24 -0.35 -2.23
CA ARG A 90 -22.27 1.06 -1.80
C ARG A 90 -22.21 1.91 -3.07
N LYS A 91 -23.20 2.79 -3.28
CA LYS A 91 -23.13 3.83 -4.32
C LYS A 91 -21.88 4.68 -4.06
N ALA A 92 -21.09 4.93 -5.09
CA ALA A 92 -19.97 5.86 -5.01
C ALA A 92 -20.53 7.25 -4.67
N LYS A 93 -19.87 7.96 -3.75
CA LYS A 93 -20.18 9.34 -3.42
C LYS A 93 -19.44 10.18 -4.48
N GLU A 94 -20.18 10.90 -5.31
CA GLU A 94 -19.59 11.79 -6.32
C GLU A 94 -18.80 12.88 -5.60
N HIS A 95 -17.50 12.98 -5.88
CA HIS A 95 -16.72 14.17 -5.57
C HIS A 95 -16.92 15.13 -6.73
N ILE A 96 -17.64 16.22 -6.49
CA ILE A 96 -17.67 17.37 -7.40
C ILE A 96 -16.23 17.87 -7.48
N ALA A 97 -15.61 17.70 -8.66
CA ALA A 97 -14.33 18.31 -8.96
C ALA A 97 -14.58 19.81 -9.19
N SER A 98 -14.36 20.63 -8.16
CA SER A 98 -14.19 22.07 -8.36
C SER A 98 -12.89 22.27 -9.13
N ASP A 99 -13.03 22.67 -10.39
CA ASP A 99 -11.96 23.03 -11.31
C ASP A 99 -11.13 24.19 -10.72
N ASN A 100 -9.91 23.90 -10.28
CA ASN A 100 -8.95 24.89 -9.77
C ASN A 100 -7.98 25.35 -10.88
N ARG A 101 -8.41 25.34 -12.16
CA ARG A 101 -7.57 25.78 -13.30
C ARG A 101 -7.51 27.30 -13.50
N SER A 102 -8.31 28.13 -12.81
CA SER A 102 -8.23 29.59 -12.99
C SER A 102 -7.16 30.29 -12.13
N ARG A 103 -6.50 29.59 -11.20
CA ARG A 103 -5.57 30.23 -10.26
C ARG A 103 -4.15 30.42 -10.80
N TYR A 104 -3.81 29.83 -11.94
CA TYR A 104 -2.45 29.89 -12.50
C TYR A 104 -2.33 30.72 -13.80
N GLU A 105 -3.43 31.15 -14.41
CA GLU A 105 -3.36 32.08 -15.56
C GLU A 105 -3.22 33.55 -15.14
N ASN A 106 -3.59 33.91 -13.91
CA ASN A 106 -3.49 35.29 -13.43
C ASN A 106 -2.07 35.70 -13.00
N ASP A 107 -1.21 34.73 -12.69
CA ASP A 107 0.18 34.99 -12.26
C ASP A 107 1.14 35.15 -13.45
N GLU A 108 0.85 34.57 -14.62
CA GLU A 108 1.68 34.76 -15.83
C GLU A 108 1.47 36.14 -16.49
N LEU A 109 0.27 36.73 -16.37
CA LEU A 109 -0.02 38.05 -16.95
C LEU A 109 0.54 39.24 -16.15
N GLN A 110 1.11 39.02 -14.96
CA GLN A 110 1.76 40.08 -14.16
C GLN A 110 3.27 40.21 -14.40
N LEU A 111 3.95 39.23 -15.01
CA LEU A 111 5.40 39.28 -15.23
C LEU A 111 5.79 39.97 -16.56
N ASP A 112 4.91 39.99 -17.55
CA ASP A 112 5.18 40.64 -18.85
C ASP A 112 4.89 42.15 -18.88
N GLY A 113 4.20 42.68 -17.87
CA GLY A 113 3.88 44.12 -17.76
C GLY A 113 5.00 45.01 -17.21
N ALA A 114 6.09 44.44 -16.69
CA ALA A 114 7.14 45.18 -15.98
C ALA A 114 8.44 45.37 -16.78
N ARG A 115 8.39 45.24 -18.12
CA ARG A 115 9.59 45.32 -18.98
C ARG A 115 9.56 46.38 -20.08
N LYS A 116 8.58 47.26 -20.11
CA LYS A 116 8.57 48.40 -21.03
C LYS A 116 8.38 49.72 -20.29
N ASP A 117 9.34 50.59 -20.54
CA ASP A 117 9.29 52.04 -20.35
C ASP A 117 9.74 52.56 -18.97
N CYS A 118 11.03 52.36 -18.67
CA CYS A 118 11.81 53.40 -17.99
C CYS A 118 12.35 54.39 -19.05
N PRO A 119 12.33 55.70 -18.78
CA PRO A 119 12.66 56.77 -19.74
C PRO A 119 14.11 56.78 -20.20
#